data_AF-A0A2D4SL68-F1
#
_entry.id   AF-A0A2D4SL68-F1
#
_cell.length_a   1.000
_cell.length_b   1.000
_cell.length_c   1.000
_cell.angle_alpha   90.00
_cell.angle_beta   90.00
_cell.angle_gamma   90.00
#
_symmetry.space_group_name_H-M   'P 1'
#
loop_
_entity.id
_entity.type
_entity.pdbx_description
1 polymer ?
#
loop_
_entity_poly.entity_id
_entity_poly.type
_entity_poly.pdbx_seq_one_letter_code
_entity_poly.pdbx_strand_id
1 'polypeptide(L)'
;MLKDHFHHFSPICTVCKTNNQAEHKLILQVAKKVGVNIEEGHLYCPECKKVYPILHGIPILVPNPEAYIQQSILHITQNINTTPFFDQWVGESCGPSSSYDLTKQYLSTYMWAHYNDQNPNSTTPNTSNFSQIIQEMINPCLFEGPQLDLGCSVGRGTFILAQETQNLTLGLDINFSMLRMAQEIKKTGSVTYRLRQHGTIYSTCTHPVEIPSPKLVDFWAVDAQNLPFADKTIHRCHSTNLIDCLDRPHDHLQELARVHNPLGYISLATPFDWSPNATPYDHWIGGNGSMYPLQGEPIEKLRWIFSTQSPYPDLRDFEIIQEQDNIAWRIRLHNRSIMQYNLHLMSVRRNNGLSSTC
;
A
#
# COMPACT_ATOMS: atom_id res chain seq x y z
N MET A 1 -6.75 -4.43 -14.42
CA MET A 1 -7.22 -3.04 -14.21
C MET A 1 -8.66 -2.95 -14.66
N LEU A 2 -9.53 -2.34 -13.86
CA LEU A 2 -10.91 -2.07 -14.24
C LEU A 2 -11.00 -0.72 -14.96
N LYS A 3 -11.74 -0.69 -16.08
CA LYS A 3 -11.92 0.54 -16.87
C LYS A 3 -12.67 1.62 -16.07
N ASP A 4 -13.62 1.22 -15.24
CA ASP A 4 -14.40 2.14 -14.40
C ASP A 4 -13.53 2.81 -13.34
N HIS A 5 -12.58 2.08 -12.73
CA HIS A 5 -11.56 2.67 -11.84
C HIS A 5 -10.72 3.72 -12.56
N PHE A 6 -10.24 3.45 -13.77
CA PHE A 6 -9.50 4.44 -14.55
C PHE A 6 -10.33 5.72 -14.78
N HIS A 7 -11.61 5.60 -15.13
CA HIS A 7 -12.46 6.77 -15.35
C HIS A 7 -12.76 7.54 -14.05
N HIS A 8 -13.04 6.83 -12.96
CA HIS A 8 -13.39 7.44 -11.69
C HIS A 8 -12.19 8.17 -11.06
N PHE A 9 -11.03 7.51 -10.98
CA PHE A 9 -9.82 8.12 -10.43
C PHE A 9 -9.13 9.09 -11.39
N SER A 10 -9.40 9.00 -12.71
CA SER A 10 -8.91 9.92 -13.74
C SER A 10 -7.43 10.31 -13.56
N PRO A 11 -6.50 9.32 -13.59
CA PRO A 11 -5.12 9.57 -13.17
C PRO A 11 -4.43 10.62 -14.03
N ILE A 12 -3.58 11.43 -13.39
CA ILE A 12 -2.79 12.49 -14.00
C ILE A 12 -1.33 12.09 -14.17
N CYS A 13 -0.64 12.74 -15.10
CA CYS A 13 0.77 12.51 -15.38
C CYS A 13 1.66 12.94 -14.21
N THR A 14 2.29 11.96 -13.55
CA THR A 14 3.23 12.19 -12.45
C THR A 14 4.44 13.03 -12.87
N VAL A 15 4.93 12.88 -14.11
CA VAL A 15 6.09 13.64 -14.61
C VAL A 15 5.76 15.12 -14.80
N CYS A 16 4.61 15.45 -15.37
CA CYS A 16 4.20 16.85 -15.50
C CYS A 16 3.97 17.46 -14.12
N LYS A 17 3.21 16.78 -13.26
CA LYS A 17 2.96 17.24 -11.88
C LYS A 17 4.27 17.58 -11.16
N THR A 18 5.27 16.71 -11.21
CA THR A 18 6.57 16.94 -10.56
C THR A 18 7.36 18.07 -11.21
N ASN A 19 7.39 18.18 -12.54
CA ASN A 19 8.27 19.13 -13.23
C ASN A 19 7.72 20.56 -13.31
N ASN A 20 6.39 20.72 -13.44
CA ASN A 20 5.76 22.01 -13.69
C ASN A 20 4.42 22.20 -12.98
N GLN A 21 4.08 21.34 -12.02
CA GLN A 21 2.83 21.39 -11.26
C GLN A 21 1.56 21.32 -12.14
N ALA A 22 1.66 20.79 -13.36
CA ALA A 22 0.53 20.68 -14.27
C ALA A 22 -0.17 19.30 -14.18
N GLU A 23 -1.49 19.34 -14.07
CA GLU A 23 -2.35 18.15 -14.00
C GLU A 23 -2.87 17.75 -15.39
N HIS A 24 -2.10 16.94 -16.11
CA HIS A 24 -2.55 16.38 -17.39
C HIS A 24 -3.13 14.99 -17.21
N LYS A 25 -4.44 14.84 -17.46
CA LYS A 25 -5.12 13.54 -17.43
C LYS A 25 -4.49 12.59 -18.45
N LEU A 26 -4.25 11.36 -18.01
CA LEU A 26 -3.71 10.32 -18.85
C LEU A 26 -4.81 9.75 -19.77
N ILE A 27 -4.40 9.30 -20.95
CA ILE A 27 -5.29 8.66 -21.93
C ILE A 27 -4.97 7.17 -21.96
N LEU A 28 -6.02 6.35 -21.81
CA LEU A 28 -5.92 4.89 -21.83
C LEU A 28 -5.95 4.32 -23.25
N GLN A 29 -4.96 3.50 -23.58
CA GLN A 29 -4.93 2.65 -24.76
C GLN A 29 -4.86 1.18 -24.35
N VAL A 30 -5.89 0.42 -24.74
CA VAL A 30 -6.03 -1.00 -24.38
C VAL A 30 -5.39 -1.87 -25.47
N ALA A 31 -4.50 -2.79 -25.06
CA ALA A 31 -3.92 -3.79 -25.95
C ALA A 31 -4.63 -5.15 -25.80
N LYS A 32 -4.93 -5.55 -24.56
CA LYS A 32 -5.54 -6.84 -24.23
C LYS A 32 -6.53 -6.71 -23.08
N LYS A 33 -7.67 -7.39 -23.23
CA LYS A 33 -8.78 -7.39 -22.27
C LYS A 33 -9.28 -8.82 -22.05
N VAL A 34 -9.65 -9.15 -20.82
CA VAL A 34 -10.33 -10.39 -20.44
C VAL A 34 -11.56 -10.02 -19.60
N GLY A 35 -12.76 -10.32 -20.11
CA GLY A 35 -14.00 -9.94 -19.44
C GLY A 35 -14.13 -8.42 -19.33
N VAL A 36 -14.18 -7.85 -18.13
CA VAL A 36 -14.15 -6.39 -17.89
C VAL A 36 -12.75 -5.86 -17.55
N ASN A 37 -11.78 -6.76 -17.34
CA ASN A 37 -10.42 -6.42 -16.93
C ASN A 37 -9.56 -6.12 -18.14
N ILE A 38 -8.83 -5.02 -18.07
CA ILE A 38 -7.71 -4.72 -18.95
C ILE A 38 -6.49 -5.43 -18.37
N GLU A 39 -5.91 -6.34 -19.15
CA GLU A 39 -4.74 -7.14 -18.78
C GLU A 39 -3.45 -6.48 -19.26
N GLU A 40 -3.46 -5.94 -20.49
CA GLU A 40 -2.31 -5.27 -21.09
C GLU A 40 -2.76 -4.01 -21.83
N GLY A 41 -1.92 -2.98 -21.79
CA GLY A 41 -2.19 -1.69 -22.41
C GLY A 41 -1.18 -0.66 -21.95
N HIS A 42 -1.49 0.60 -22.14
CA HIS A 42 -0.72 1.69 -21.57
C HIS A 42 -1.60 2.92 -21.37
N LEU A 43 -1.19 3.77 -20.45
CA LEU A 43 -1.66 5.14 -20.34
C LEU A 43 -0.60 6.07 -20.93
N TYR A 44 -0.98 7.14 -21.60
CA TYR A 44 -0.03 8.14 -22.07
C TYR A 44 -0.47 9.56 -21.74
N CYS A 45 0.51 10.43 -21.50
CA CYS A 45 0.29 11.85 -21.31
C CYS A 45 0.20 12.56 -22.67
N PRO A 46 -0.87 13.33 -22.96
CA PRO A 46 -0.97 14.06 -24.23
C PRO A 46 0.07 15.16 -24.37
N GLU A 47 0.62 15.70 -23.26
CA GLU A 47 1.58 16.79 -23.27
C GLU A 47 3.03 16.28 -23.36
N CYS A 48 3.56 15.71 -22.28
CA CYS A 48 4.97 15.29 -22.22
C CYS A 48 5.25 13.96 -22.94
N LYS A 49 4.21 13.32 -23.52
CA LYS A 49 4.30 12.02 -24.22
C LYS A 49 4.80 10.85 -23.37
N LYS A 50 4.88 11.01 -22.05
CA LYS A 50 5.24 9.92 -21.14
C LYS A 50 4.23 8.78 -21.26
N VAL A 51 4.73 7.55 -21.29
CA VAL A 51 3.94 6.33 -21.39
C VAL A 51 4.10 5.52 -20.11
N TYR A 52 2.99 4.99 -19.61
CA TYR A 52 2.87 4.20 -18.40
C TYR A 52 2.23 2.86 -18.74
N PRO A 53 2.97 1.75 -18.70
CA PRO A 53 2.44 0.46 -19.12
C PRO A 53 1.43 -0.11 -18.12
N ILE A 54 0.52 -0.93 -18.64
CA ILE A 54 -0.37 -1.79 -17.85
C ILE A 54 0.07 -3.23 -18.13
N LEU A 55 0.53 -3.93 -17.09
CA LEU A 55 1.03 -5.30 -17.17
C LEU A 55 0.33 -6.17 -16.13
N HIS A 56 -0.16 -7.36 -16.51
CA HIS A 56 -0.95 -8.23 -15.61
C HIS A 56 -2.15 -7.51 -14.98
N GLY A 57 -2.72 -6.55 -15.72
CA GLY A 57 -3.78 -5.67 -15.24
C GLY A 57 -3.36 -4.68 -14.15
N ILE A 58 -2.06 -4.44 -13.95
CA ILE A 58 -1.53 -3.47 -12.99
C ILE A 58 -0.95 -2.29 -13.79
N PRO A 59 -1.57 -1.09 -13.73
CA PRO A 59 -0.98 0.13 -14.24
C PRO A 59 0.28 0.50 -13.44
N ILE A 60 1.36 0.83 -14.14
CA ILE A 60 2.63 1.25 -13.54
C ILE A 60 2.74 2.77 -13.70
N LEU A 61 2.32 3.51 -12.67
CA LEU A 61 2.20 4.98 -12.65
C LEU A 61 3.24 5.64 -11.75
N VAL A 62 4.49 5.18 -11.87
CA VAL A 62 5.64 5.78 -11.20
C VAL A 62 6.30 6.85 -12.09
N PRO A 63 7.06 7.82 -11.55
CA PRO A 63 7.70 8.87 -12.36
C PRO A 63 8.62 8.32 -13.47
N ASN A 64 9.35 7.23 -13.18
CA ASN A 64 10.28 6.57 -14.10
C ASN A 64 9.90 5.08 -14.28
N PRO A 65 8.89 4.78 -15.12
CA PRO A 65 8.43 3.40 -15.34
C PRO A 65 9.51 2.51 -15.95
N GLU A 66 10.43 3.06 -16.75
CA GLU A 66 11.52 2.30 -17.36
C GLU A 66 12.49 1.76 -16.30
N ALA A 67 12.95 2.62 -15.38
CA ALA A 67 13.81 2.21 -14.28
C ALA A 67 13.10 1.22 -13.35
N TYR A 68 11.82 1.48 -13.05
CA TYR A 68 11.01 0.58 -12.21
C TYR A 68 10.87 -0.82 -12.83
N ILE A 69 10.59 -0.91 -14.14
CA ILE A 69 10.47 -2.20 -14.84
C ILE A 69 11.81 -2.93 -14.85
N GLN A 70 12.92 -2.23 -15.08
CA GLN A 70 14.26 -2.84 -15.03
C GLN A 70 14.54 -3.47 -13.66
N GLN A 71 14.17 -2.78 -12.58
CA GLN A 71 14.34 -3.28 -11.21
C GLN A 71 13.34 -4.41 -10.88
N SER A 72 12.14 -4.37 -11.46
CA SER A 72 11.05 -5.31 -11.17
C SER A 72 10.90 -6.45 -12.19
N ILE A 73 11.83 -6.59 -13.15
CA ILE A 73 11.66 -7.46 -14.32
C ILE A 73 11.42 -8.92 -13.94
N LEU A 74 12.08 -9.40 -12.88
CA LEU A 74 11.89 -10.75 -12.37
C LEU A 74 10.46 -10.92 -11.83
N HIS A 75 9.95 -9.97 -11.04
CA HIS A 75 8.59 -10.02 -10.49
C HIS A 75 7.51 -9.93 -11.58
N ILE A 76 7.79 -9.18 -12.65
CA ILE A 76 6.89 -9.02 -13.79
C ILE A 76 6.82 -10.30 -14.63
N THR A 77 7.95 -10.95 -14.90
CA THR A 77 8.03 -12.09 -15.83
C THR A 77 7.89 -13.45 -15.15
N GLN A 78 8.12 -13.54 -13.84
CA GLN A 78 8.09 -14.79 -13.10
C GLN A 78 6.71 -15.47 -13.15
N ASN A 79 6.71 -16.79 -13.35
CA ASN A 79 5.53 -17.60 -13.16
C ASN A 79 5.23 -17.73 -11.65
N ILE A 80 4.03 -17.32 -11.23
CA ILE A 80 3.57 -17.45 -9.83
C ILE A 80 3.00 -18.84 -9.52
N ASN A 81 2.66 -19.60 -10.56
CA ASN A 81 2.09 -20.95 -10.48
C ASN A 81 3.18 -22.00 -10.72
N THR A 82 4.16 -22.06 -9.83
CA THR A 82 5.23 -23.06 -9.84
C THR A 82 4.83 -24.31 -9.05
N THR A 83 5.53 -25.42 -9.30
CA THR A 83 5.35 -26.65 -8.51
C THR A 83 6.22 -26.61 -7.24
N PRO A 84 5.87 -27.34 -6.17
CA PRO A 84 6.74 -27.45 -5.00
C PRO A 84 8.15 -27.95 -5.34
N PHE A 85 8.27 -28.89 -6.28
CA PHE A 85 9.55 -29.41 -6.76
C PHE A 85 10.43 -28.31 -7.37
N PHE A 86 9.85 -27.46 -8.23
CA PHE A 86 10.56 -26.33 -8.84
C PHE A 86 11.03 -25.35 -7.76
N ASP A 87 10.14 -24.96 -6.85
CA ASP A 87 10.46 -23.95 -5.84
C ASP A 87 11.51 -24.37 -4.84
N GLN A 88 11.55 -25.67 -4.54
CA GLN A 88 12.57 -26.26 -3.69
C GLN A 88 13.93 -26.16 -4.37
N TRP A 89 14.08 -26.71 -5.57
CA TRP A 89 15.37 -26.71 -6.27
C TRP A 89 15.86 -25.31 -6.60
N VAL A 90 14.99 -24.44 -7.11
CA VAL A 90 15.38 -23.05 -7.41
C VAL A 90 15.72 -22.30 -6.12
N GLY A 91 14.90 -22.45 -5.08
CA GLY A 91 15.14 -21.78 -3.80
C GLY A 91 16.44 -22.21 -3.12
N GLU A 92 16.70 -23.52 -3.05
CA GLU A 92 17.92 -24.07 -2.48
C GLU A 92 19.16 -23.74 -3.32
N SER A 93 19.04 -23.76 -4.66
CA SER A 93 20.17 -23.47 -5.56
C SER A 93 20.52 -21.98 -5.61
N CYS A 94 19.54 -21.09 -5.61
CA CYS A 94 19.79 -19.64 -5.58
C CYS A 94 20.33 -19.19 -4.21
N GLY A 95 20.02 -19.92 -3.15
CA GLY A 95 20.49 -19.64 -1.81
C GLY A 95 19.80 -18.44 -1.13
N PRO A 96 20.15 -18.20 0.14
CA PRO A 96 19.57 -17.12 0.94
C PRO A 96 19.94 -15.74 0.37
N SER A 97 19.04 -14.78 0.53
CA SER A 97 19.22 -13.38 0.08
C SER A 97 19.27 -13.18 -1.44
N SER A 98 19.09 -14.24 -2.23
CA SER A 98 18.81 -14.10 -3.66
C SER A 98 17.50 -13.35 -3.87
N SER A 99 17.34 -12.68 -5.02
CA SER A 99 16.09 -11.99 -5.36
C SER A 99 14.88 -12.93 -5.30
N TYR A 100 15.07 -14.19 -5.70
CA TYR A 100 14.06 -15.24 -5.61
C TYR A 100 13.66 -15.53 -4.16
N ASP A 101 14.64 -15.74 -3.28
CA ASP A 101 14.40 -16.03 -1.87
C ASP A 101 13.78 -14.83 -1.16
N LEU A 102 14.31 -13.62 -1.33
CA LEU A 102 13.76 -12.39 -0.72
C LEU A 102 12.29 -12.19 -1.10
N THR A 103 11.94 -12.37 -2.38
CA THR A 103 10.55 -12.29 -2.84
C THR A 103 9.65 -13.28 -2.10
N LYS A 104 10.07 -14.55 -2.01
CA LYS A 104 9.30 -15.58 -1.30
C LYS A 104 9.20 -15.31 0.20
N GLN A 105 10.25 -14.77 0.82
CA GLN A 105 10.23 -14.39 2.22
C GLN A 105 9.17 -13.31 2.47
N TYR A 106 9.21 -12.20 1.72
CA TYR A 106 8.23 -11.13 1.85
C TYR A 106 6.80 -11.61 1.59
N LEU A 107 6.58 -12.33 0.48
CA LEU A 107 5.26 -12.87 0.18
C LEU A 107 4.78 -13.85 1.25
N SER A 108 5.64 -14.73 1.75
CA SER A 108 5.29 -15.64 2.86
C SER A 108 4.82 -14.87 4.08
N THR A 109 5.54 -13.82 4.45
CA THR A 109 5.28 -13.04 5.65
C THR A 109 3.98 -12.26 5.54
N TYR A 110 3.79 -11.50 4.46
CA TYR A 110 2.61 -10.65 4.31
C TYR A 110 1.36 -11.44 3.92
N MET A 111 1.46 -12.49 3.10
CA MET A 111 0.31 -13.37 2.82
C MET A 111 -0.19 -14.05 4.10
N TRP A 112 0.71 -14.52 4.96
CA TRP A 112 0.32 -15.08 6.25
C TRP A 112 -0.29 -14.01 7.16
N ALA A 113 0.34 -12.84 7.28
CA ALA A 113 -0.16 -11.77 8.15
C ALA A 113 -1.52 -11.22 7.69
N HIS A 114 -1.81 -11.23 6.40
CA HIS A 114 -3.04 -10.62 5.88
C HIS A 114 -4.20 -11.61 5.72
N TYR A 115 -3.93 -12.90 5.52
CA TYR A 115 -4.98 -13.87 5.15
C TYR A 115 -5.06 -15.13 6.01
N ASN A 116 -4.08 -15.38 6.90
CA ASN A 116 -4.10 -16.61 7.70
C ASN A 116 -5.23 -16.61 8.74
N ASP A 117 -5.82 -15.45 9.06
CA ASP A 117 -7.02 -15.33 9.90
C ASP A 117 -8.25 -16.03 9.30
N GLN A 118 -8.30 -16.12 7.97
CA GLN A 118 -9.34 -16.83 7.22
C GLN A 118 -8.96 -18.26 6.81
N ASN A 119 -7.77 -18.75 7.17
CA ASN A 119 -7.37 -20.10 6.80
C ASN A 119 -8.05 -21.13 7.73
N PRO A 120 -9.03 -21.93 7.24
CA PRO A 120 -9.76 -22.88 8.07
C PRO A 120 -8.88 -24.02 8.61
N ASN A 121 -7.72 -24.24 7.97
CA ASN A 121 -6.76 -25.27 8.36
C ASN A 121 -5.61 -24.73 9.23
N SER A 122 -5.64 -23.44 9.60
CA SER A 122 -4.60 -22.87 10.45
C SER A 122 -4.68 -23.46 11.85
N THR A 123 -3.62 -24.13 12.28
CA THR A 123 -3.45 -24.62 13.66
C THR A 123 -2.74 -23.62 14.57
N THR A 124 -2.39 -22.45 14.04
CA THR A 124 -1.65 -21.41 14.77
C THR A 124 -2.57 -20.70 15.78
N PRO A 125 -2.33 -20.82 17.10
CA PRO A 125 -3.04 -19.98 18.06
C PRO A 125 -2.61 -18.53 17.88
N ASN A 126 -3.59 -17.62 17.82
CA ASN A 126 -3.41 -16.17 17.63
C ASN A 126 -2.72 -15.82 16.30
N THR A 127 -3.51 -15.84 15.23
CA THR A 127 -3.11 -15.31 13.92
C THR A 127 -2.86 -13.79 13.96
N SER A 128 -2.48 -13.19 12.84
CA SER A 128 -2.32 -11.73 12.76
C SER A 128 -3.66 -11.02 12.89
N ASN A 129 -3.68 -9.88 13.57
CA ASN A 129 -4.86 -9.05 13.77
C ASN A 129 -4.96 -7.90 12.75
N PHE A 130 -4.48 -8.14 11.53
CA PHE A 130 -4.45 -7.12 10.47
C PHE A 130 -5.84 -6.59 10.12
N SER A 131 -6.87 -7.44 10.10
CA SER A 131 -8.24 -7.02 9.80
C SER A 131 -8.79 -6.06 10.84
N GLN A 132 -8.51 -6.30 12.13
CA GLN A 132 -8.90 -5.39 13.21
C GLN A 132 -8.18 -4.04 13.09
N ILE A 133 -6.88 -4.03 12.74
CA ILE A 133 -6.13 -2.78 12.53
C ILE A 133 -6.80 -1.93 11.43
N ILE A 134 -7.17 -2.55 10.30
CA ILE A 134 -7.85 -1.84 9.22
C ILE A 134 -9.24 -1.34 9.66
N GLN A 135 -9.98 -2.12 10.45
CA GLN A 135 -11.28 -1.69 10.99
C GLN A 135 -11.14 -0.48 11.92
N GLU A 136 -10.13 -0.45 12.81
CA GLU A 136 -9.87 0.71 13.68
C GLU A 136 -9.55 1.99 12.88
N MET A 137 -8.93 1.85 11.70
CA MET A 137 -8.66 2.96 10.80
C MET A 137 -9.90 3.47 10.05
N ILE A 138 -10.94 2.65 9.90
CA ILE A 138 -12.19 3.04 9.21
C ILE A 138 -13.14 3.81 10.14
N ASN A 139 -13.08 3.50 11.43
CA ASN A 139 -13.99 3.96 12.48
C ASN A 139 -14.18 5.48 12.64
N PRO A 140 -13.25 6.38 12.26
CA PRO A 140 -13.44 7.81 12.52
C PRO A 140 -14.70 8.40 11.90
N CYS A 141 -15.11 7.92 10.72
CA CYS A 141 -16.19 8.54 9.94
C CYS A 141 -16.57 7.67 8.73
N LEU A 142 -17.86 7.57 8.41
CA LEU A 142 -18.34 6.96 7.17
C LEU A 142 -18.91 8.02 6.23
N PHE A 143 -18.27 8.21 5.08
CA PHE A 143 -18.78 9.05 3.99
C PHE A 143 -18.57 8.38 2.64
N GLU A 144 -19.36 8.80 1.65
CA GLU A 144 -19.18 8.34 0.27
C GLU A 144 -17.99 9.04 -0.39
N GLY A 145 -17.25 8.31 -1.21
CA GLY A 145 -16.18 8.86 -2.02
C GLY A 145 -15.01 7.90 -2.24
N PRO A 146 -14.16 8.17 -3.26
CA PRO A 146 -13.01 7.34 -3.57
C PRO A 146 -12.00 7.29 -2.43
N GLN A 147 -11.38 6.12 -2.27
CA GLN A 147 -10.42 5.85 -1.21
C GLN A 147 -9.17 5.12 -1.69
N LEU A 148 -8.05 5.38 -1.00
CA LEU A 148 -6.74 4.82 -1.29
C LEU A 148 -6.23 4.00 -0.10
N ASP A 149 -5.73 2.80 -0.39
CA ASP A 149 -4.93 1.96 0.52
C ASP A 149 -3.47 2.01 0.05
N LEU A 150 -2.66 2.82 0.73
CA LEU A 150 -1.27 3.09 0.38
C LEU A 150 -0.35 2.10 1.10
N GLY A 151 0.49 1.41 0.33
CA GLY A 151 1.24 0.26 0.84
C GLY A 151 0.35 -0.97 1.00
N CYS A 152 -0.57 -1.19 0.04
CA CYS A 152 -1.62 -2.21 0.17
C CYS A 152 -1.07 -3.65 0.25
N SER A 153 0.21 -3.85 -0.08
CA SER A 153 0.87 -5.15 -0.08
C SER A 153 0.04 -6.15 -0.90
N VAL A 154 -0.37 -7.26 -0.30
CA VAL A 154 -1.15 -8.34 -0.91
C VAL A 154 -2.67 -8.07 -0.94
N GLY A 155 -3.08 -6.81 -0.72
CA GLY A 155 -4.40 -6.27 -1.06
C GLY A 155 -5.51 -6.48 -0.04
N ARG A 156 -5.26 -7.15 1.09
CA ARG A 156 -6.30 -7.44 2.09
C ARG A 156 -6.97 -6.18 2.64
N GLY A 157 -6.17 -5.16 2.98
CA GLY A 157 -6.70 -3.91 3.55
C GLY A 157 -7.67 -3.26 2.58
N THR A 158 -7.30 -3.22 1.30
CA THR A 158 -8.11 -2.72 0.21
C THR A 158 -9.47 -3.44 0.10
N PHE A 159 -9.50 -4.77 0.26
CA PHE A 159 -10.76 -5.53 0.26
C PHE A 159 -11.65 -5.19 1.46
N ILE A 160 -11.06 -5.10 2.67
CA ILE A 160 -11.80 -4.74 3.89
C ILE A 160 -12.36 -3.33 3.75
N LEU A 161 -11.54 -2.37 3.31
CA LEU A 161 -11.95 -0.99 3.08
C LEU A 161 -13.14 -0.90 2.12
N ALA A 162 -13.10 -1.61 0.99
CA ALA A 162 -14.21 -1.64 0.04
C ALA A 162 -15.47 -2.28 0.63
N GLN A 163 -15.32 -3.32 1.44
CA GLN A 163 -16.43 -4.03 2.08
C GLN A 163 -17.13 -3.16 3.11
N GLU A 164 -16.38 -2.59 4.06
CA GLU A 164 -16.96 -1.86 5.20
C GLU A 164 -17.58 -0.54 4.76
N THR A 165 -16.97 0.12 3.77
CA THR A 165 -17.39 1.46 3.34
C THR A 165 -18.28 1.45 2.09
N GLN A 166 -18.38 0.33 1.37
CA GLN A 166 -19.06 0.22 0.07
C GLN A 166 -18.60 1.27 -0.97
N ASN A 167 -17.36 1.76 -0.85
CA ASN A 167 -16.80 2.78 -1.71
C ASN A 167 -15.75 2.23 -2.69
N LEU A 168 -15.54 2.98 -3.77
CA LEU A 168 -14.50 2.66 -4.75
C LEU A 168 -13.12 2.80 -4.12
N THR A 169 -12.37 1.71 -4.09
CA THR A 169 -11.10 1.56 -3.36
C THR A 169 -10.00 1.20 -4.32
N LEU A 170 -8.84 1.84 -4.16
CA LEU A 170 -7.66 1.53 -4.92
C LEU A 170 -6.49 1.20 -3.99
N GLY A 171 -5.96 -0.01 -4.14
CA GLY A 171 -4.74 -0.43 -3.48
C GLY A 171 -3.52 0.01 -4.28
N LEU A 172 -2.59 0.67 -3.61
CA LEU A 172 -1.37 1.23 -4.20
C LEU A 172 -0.16 0.61 -3.50
N ASP A 173 0.78 0.10 -4.28
CA ASP A 173 2.05 -0.38 -3.77
C ASP A 173 3.14 -0.20 -4.82
N ILE A 174 4.42 -0.23 -4.42
CA ILE A 174 5.54 -0.24 -5.36
C ILE A 174 5.99 -1.68 -5.65
N ASN A 175 5.69 -2.64 -4.78
CA ASN A 175 6.09 -4.03 -4.91
C ASN A 175 5.18 -4.78 -5.91
N PHE A 176 5.68 -4.94 -7.15
CA PHE A 176 4.93 -5.60 -8.21
C PHE A 176 4.52 -7.03 -7.86
N SER A 177 5.36 -7.79 -7.13
CA SER A 177 5.05 -9.17 -6.77
C SER A 177 3.83 -9.26 -5.83
N MET A 178 3.70 -8.31 -4.89
CA MET A 178 2.58 -8.24 -3.97
C MET A 178 1.28 -7.84 -4.68
N LEU A 179 1.35 -6.83 -5.56
CA LEU A 179 0.21 -6.42 -6.38
C LEU A 179 -0.28 -7.53 -7.30
N ARG A 180 0.64 -8.36 -7.82
CA ARG A 180 0.28 -9.55 -8.59
C ARG A 180 -0.48 -10.57 -7.76
N MET A 181 -0.08 -10.79 -6.51
CA MET A 181 -0.86 -11.65 -5.60
C MET A 181 -2.23 -11.05 -5.34
N ALA A 182 -2.33 -9.73 -5.10
CA ALA A 182 -3.60 -9.05 -4.88
C ALA A 182 -4.56 -9.18 -6.08
N GLN A 183 -4.07 -8.98 -7.31
CA GLN A 183 -4.86 -9.18 -8.53
C GLN A 183 -5.29 -10.64 -8.72
N GLU A 184 -4.41 -11.61 -8.43
CA GLU A 184 -4.76 -13.03 -8.55
C GLU A 184 -5.81 -13.45 -7.52
N ILE A 185 -5.69 -12.97 -6.28
CA ILE A 185 -6.67 -13.19 -5.20
C ILE A 185 -8.03 -12.61 -5.60
N LYS A 186 -8.05 -11.36 -6.09
CA LYS A 186 -9.27 -10.70 -6.60
C LYS A 186 -9.95 -11.52 -7.70
N LYS A 187 -9.15 -12.13 -8.59
CA LYS A 187 -9.65 -12.88 -9.75
C LYS A 187 -10.17 -14.27 -9.36
N THR A 188 -9.50 -14.94 -8.44
CA THR A 188 -9.74 -16.36 -8.14
C THR A 188 -10.59 -16.59 -6.89
N GLY A 189 -10.69 -15.60 -5.99
CA GLY A 189 -11.29 -15.79 -4.67
C GLY A 189 -10.51 -16.77 -3.79
N SER A 190 -9.24 -17.01 -4.10
CA SER A 190 -8.39 -17.95 -3.39
C SER A 190 -7.02 -17.34 -3.14
N VAL A 191 -6.49 -17.64 -1.96
CA VAL A 191 -5.10 -17.37 -1.61
C VAL A 191 -4.28 -18.62 -1.88
N THR A 192 -3.15 -18.47 -2.58
CA THR A 192 -2.12 -19.51 -2.71
C THR A 192 -0.75 -18.88 -2.58
N TYR A 193 0.08 -19.36 -1.65
CA TYR A 193 1.43 -18.83 -1.45
C TYR A 193 2.36 -19.86 -0.82
N ARG A 194 3.66 -19.58 -0.86
CA ARG A 194 4.68 -20.40 -0.20
C ARG A 194 4.89 -19.91 1.22
N LEU A 195 4.50 -20.71 2.20
CA LEU A 195 4.67 -20.44 3.62
C LEU A 195 6.04 -20.94 4.08
N ARG A 196 6.92 -20.00 4.43
CA ARG A 196 8.27 -20.27 4.93
C ARG A 196 8.21 -21.08 6.22
N GLN A 197 8.89 -22.22 6.23
CA GLN A 197 8.98 -23.10 7.39
C GLN A 197 10.24 -22.77 8.20
N HIS A 198 11.41 -22.88 7.57
CA HIS A 198 12.75 -22.59 8.12
C HIS A 198 13.72 -22.31 6.97
N GLY A 199 14.70 -21.41 7.13
CA GLY A 199 15.72 -21.18 6.11
C GLY A 199 15.12 -20.88 4.73
N THR A 200 15.48 -21.66 3.72
CA THR A 200 14.94 -21.60 2.34
C THR A 200 13.86 -22.66 2.08
N ILE A 201 13.35 -23.34 3.12
CA ILE A 201 12.32 -24.38 3.03
C ILE A 201 10.93 -23.76 3.19
N TYR A 202 10.04 -24.07 2.26
CA TYR A 202 8.67 -23.57 2.20
C TYR A 202 7.68 -24.73 2.01
N SER A 203 6.47 -24.57 2.55
CA SER A 203 5.31 -25.40 2.20
C SER A 203 4.30 -24.58 1.42
N THR A 204 3.35 -25.23 0.74
CA THR A 204 2.24 -24.54 0.07
C THR A 204 1.12 -24.29 1.06
N CYS A 205 0.62 -23.06 1.10
CA CYS A 205 -0.63 -22.71 1.76
C CYS A 205 -1.64 -22.28 0.71
N THR A 206 -2.81 -22.93 0.70
CA THR A 206 -3.92 -22.59 -0.19
C THR A 206 -5.23 -22.67 0.58
N HIS A 207 -6.05 -21.63 0.48
CA HIS A 207 -7.40 -21.60 1.03
C HIS A 207 -8.27 -20.57 0.28
N PRO A 208 -9.60 -20.77 0.22
CA PRO A 208 -10.50 -19.75 -0.29
C PRO A 208 -10.49 -18.53 0.63
N VAL A 209 -10.82 -17.37 0.06
CA VAL A 209 -11.05 -16.13 0.79
C VAL A 209 -12.25 -15.40 0.21
N GLU A 210 -12.99 -14.72 1.07
CA GLU A 210 -14.09 -13.89 0.61
C GLU A 210 -13.55 -12.59 0.03
N ILE A 211 -13.91 -12.31 -1.23
CA ILE A 211 -13.61 -11.05 -1.91
C ILE A 211 -14.93 -10.32 -2.13
N PRO A 212 -15.40 -9.56 -1.11
CA PRO A 212 -16.61 -8.76 -1.24
C PRO A 212 -16.41 -7.68 -2.30
N SER A 213 -17.45 -7.47 -3.11
CA SER A 213 -17.51 -6.37 -4.08
C SER A 213 -16.23 -6.19 -4.92
N PRO A 214 -15.76 -7.21 -5.67
CA PRO A 214 -14.52 -7.13 -6.45
C PRO A 214 -14.54 -6.03 -7.52
N LYS A 215 -15.72 -5.52 -7.86
CA LYS A 215 -15.91 -4.36 -8.77
C LYS A 215 -15.55 -3.02 -8.13
N LEU A 216 -15.48 -2.94 -6.80
CA LEU A 216 -15.08 -1.74 -6.07
C LEU A 216 -13.57 -1.64 -5.86
N VAL A 217 -12.81 -2.71 -6.12
CA VAL A 217 -11.38 -2.80 -5.81
C VAL A 217 -10.55 -2.88 -7.07
N ASP A 218 -9.42 -2.17 -7.15
CA ASP A 218 -8.36 -2.40 -8.13
C ASP A 218 -6.99 -2.11 -7.52
N PHE A 219 -5.91 -2.50 -8.21
CA PHE A 219 -4.54 -2.43 -7.68
C PHE A 219 -3.56 -1.87 -8.70
N TRP A 220 -2.88 -0.77 -8.37
CA TRP A 220 -1.96 -0.06 -9.25
C TRP A 220 -0.55 0.06 -8.63
N ALA A 221 0.48 -0.01 -9.46
CA ALA A 221 1.85 0.23 -9.05
C ALA A 221 2.14 1.73 -9.05
N VAL A 222 2.24 2.33 -7.86
CA VAL A 222 2.34 3.78 -7.66
C VAL A 222 3.38 4.07 -6.58
N ASP A 223 4.13 5.14 -6.77
CA ASP A 223 4.95 5.72 -5.70
C ASP A 223 4.05 6.52 -4.75
N ALA A 224 3.96 6.10 -3.50
CA ALA A 224 3.13 6.76 -2.48
C ALA A 224 3.59 8.20 -2.16
N GLN A 225 4.78 8.60 -2.60
CA GLN A 225 5.34 9.94 -2.49
C GLN A 225 5.10 10.79 -3.75
N ASN A 226 4.44 10.23 -4.78
CA ASN A 226 4.08 10.94 -5.99
C ASN A 226 2.77 10.39 -6.57
N LEU A 227 1.65 10.75 -5.94
CA LEU A 227 0.34 10.20 -6.29
C LEU A 227 -0.16 10.74 -7.65
N PRO A 228 -0.65 9.87 -8.55
CA PRO A 228 -1.14 10.25 -9.87
C PRO A 228 -2.60 10.73 -9.85
N PHE A 229 -3.04 11.43 -8.80
CA PHE A 229 -4.41 11.93 -8.67
C PHE A 229 -4.42 13.45 -8.56
N ALA A 230 -5.49 14.06 -9.07
CA ALA A 230 -5.73 15.48 -8.96
C ALA A 230 -5.93 15.91 -7.50
N ASP A 231 -5.61 17.17 -7.23
CA ASP A 231 -5.76 17.78 -5.91
C ASP A 231 -7.18 17.61 -5.34
N LYS A 232 -7.27 17.34 -4.04
CA LYS A 232 -8.52 17.34 -3.27
C LYS A 232 -9.62 16.41 -3.79
N THR A 233 -9.27 15.31 -4.44
CA THR A 233 -10.25 14.36 -5.02
C THR A 233 -10.51 13.12 -4.15
N ILE A 234 -9.61 12.78 -3.22
CA ILE A 234 -9.64 11.52 -2.48
C ILE A 234 -10.22 11.72 -1.08
N HIS A 235 -11.26 10.97 -0.75
CA HIS A 235 -12.00 11.13 0.49
C HIS A 235 -11.36 10.37 1.66
N ARG A 236 -10.78 9.18 1.43
CA ARG A 236 -10.01 8.45 2.45
C ARG A 236 -8.66 8.02 1.93
N CYS A 237 -7.63 8.22 2.75
CA CYS A 237 -6.31 7.67 2.51
C CYS A 237 -5.86 6.89 3.74
N HIS A 238 -5.52 5.62 3.57
CA HIS A 238 -5.00 4.76 4.63
C HIS A 238 -3.56 4.39 4.32
N SER A 239 -2.66 4.53 5.28
CA SER A 239 -1.26 4.12 5.17
C SER A 239 -0.89 3.28 6.39
N THR A 240 -0.75 1.97 6.19
CA THR A 240 -0.49 1.00 7.26
C THR A 240 0.89 0.40 7.08
N ASN A 241 1.77 0.60 8.05
CA ASN A 241 3.16 0.12 8.06
C ASN A 241 3.92 0.48 6.78
N LEU A 242 3.82 1.76 6.39
CA LEU A 242 4.43 2.27 5.16
C LEU A 242 5.42 3.40 5.43
N ILE A 243 5.09 4.36 6.30
CA ILE A 243 5.87 5.61 6.41
C ILE A 243 7.33 5.37 6.77
N ASP A 244 7.63 4.30 7.51
CA ASP A 244 8.98 3.91 7.93
C ASP A 244 9.76 3.13 6.86
N CYS A 245 9.13 2.89 5.71
CA CYS A 245 9.67 2.19 4.55
C CYS A 245 9.75 3.06 3.27
N LEU A 246 9.60 4.39 3.40
CA LEU A 246 9.65 5.34 2.28
C LEU A 246 10.96 6.14 2.29
N ASP A 247 11.49 6.47 1.11
CA ASP A 247 12.68 7.33 0.99
C ASP A 247 12.50 8.70 1.66
N ARG A 248 11.33 9.32 1.48
CA ARG A 248 10.97 10.65 1.95
C ARG A 248 9.56 10.61 2.55
N PRO A 249 9.39 10.15 3.80
CA PRO A 249 8.06 10.05 4.43
C PRO A 249 7.35 11.41 4.53
N HIS A 250 8.09 12.51 4.62
CA HIS A 250 7.52 13.86 4.59
C HIS A 250 6.81 14.15 3.26
N ASP A 251 7.41 13.80 2.13
CA ASP A 251 6.83 13.98 0.80
C ASP A 251 5.53 13.17 0.66
N HIS A 252 5.47 11.98 1.26
CA HIS A 252 4.24 11.20 1.34
C HIS A 252 3.14 11.89 2.14
N LEU A 253 3.45 12.46 3.31
CA LEU A 253 2.45 13.21 4.10
C LEU A 253 1.92 14.42 3.33
N GLN A 254 2.78 15.16 2.62
CA GLN A 254 2.38 16.28 1.77
C GLN A 254 1.53 15.83 0.58
N GLU A 255 1.88 14.71 -0.06
CA GLU A 255 1.08 14.13 -1.15
C GLU A 255 -0.30 13.68 -0.68
N LEU A 256 -0.38 13.05 0.50
CA LEU A 256 -1.66 12.72 1.13
C LEU A 256 -2.49 13.98 1.35
N ALA A 257 -1.89 15.04 1.89
CA ALA A 257 -2.57 16.32 2.10
C ALA A 257 -3.03 16.97 0.80
N ARG A 258 -2.25 16.86 -0.28
CA ARG A 258 -2.58 17.40 -1.59
C ARG A 258 -3.81 16.74 -2.21
N VAL A 259 -3.84 15.40 -2.23
CA VAL A 259 -4.98 14.66 -2.83
C VAL A 259 -6.21 14.61 -1.93
N HIS A 260 -6.04 14.85 -0.63
CA HIS A 260 -7.10 14.75 0.37
C HIS A 260 -8.22 15.78 0.12
N ASN A 261 -9.43 15.26 -0.06
CA ASN A 261 -10.66 16.02 -0.14
C ASN A 261 -10.98 16.66 1.22
N PRO A 262 -11.43 17.93 1.27
CA PRO A 262 -11.78 18.61 2.52
C PRO A 262 -12.80 17.89 3.42
N LEU A 263 -13.66 17.04 2.86
CA LEU A 263 -14.65 16.26 3.64
C LEU A 263 -14.09 14.92 4.15
N GLY A 264 -12.85 14.60 3.80
CA GLY A 264 -12.22 13.31 4.03
C GLY A 264 -11.49 13.18 5.36
N TYR A 265 -10.75 12.07 5.52
CA TYR A 265 -9.68 11.92 6.52
C TYR A 265 -8.51 11.11 5.96
N ILE A 266 -7.39 11.18 6.66
CA ILE A 266 -6.18 10.37 6.45
C ILE A 266 -5.97 9.55 7.71
N SER A 267 -5.66 8.26 7.58
CA SER A 267 -5.27 7.40 8.71
C SER A 267 -3.90 6.80 8.47
N LEU A 268 -3.03 6.94 9.47
CA LEU A 268 -1.67 6.42 9.50
C LEU A 268 -1.57 5.42 10.63
N ALA A 269 -1.08 4.21 10.36
CA ALA A 269 -0.74 3.22 11.38
C ALA A 269 0.70 2.77 11.19
N THR A 270 1.58 2.99 12.16
CA THR A 270 3.03 2.82 11.98
C THR A 270 3.73 2.42 13.28
N PRO A 271 4.72 1.50 13.25
CA PRO A 271 5.58 1.21 14.40
C PRO A 271 6.75 2.18 14.52
N PHE A 272 7.06 2.95 13.47
CA PHE A 272 8.30 3.73 13.35
C PHE A 272 9.57 2.84 13.38
N ASP A 273 9.48 1.62 12.83
CA ASP A 273 10.60 0.68 12.70
C ASP A 273 11.33 0.96 11.39
N TRP A 274 12.10 2.05 11.39
CA TRP A 274 12.73 2.61 10.20
C TRP A 274 13.60 1.59 9.46
N SER A 275 13.31 1.38 8.18
CA SER A 275 14.13 0.57 7.27
C SER A 275 15.22 1.44 6.66
N PRO A 276 16.49 1.39 7.12
CA PRO A 276 17.51 2.37 6.71
C PRO A 276 17.94 2.23 5.26
N ASN A 277 17.67 1.06 4.64
CA ASN A 277 17.89 0.83 3.22
C ASN A 277 16.87 1.56 2.34
N ALA A 278 15.68 1.83 2.88
CA ALA A 278 14.63 2.55 2.20
C ALA A 278 14.61 4.02 2.62
N THR A 279 14.75 4.31 3.92
CA THR A 279 14.56 5.62 4.52
C THR A 279 15.89 6.16 5.07
N PRO A 280 16.54 7.13 4.40
CA PRO A 280 17.72 7.81 4.93
C PRO A 280 17.49 8.40 6.33
N TYR A 281 18.51 8.33 7.20
CA TYR A 281 18.42 8.71 8.63
C TYR A 281 17.93 10.15 8.88
N ASP A 282 18.32 11.06 8.00
CA ASP A 282 17.95 12.48 8.04
C ASP A 282 16.48 12.73 7.65
N HIS A 283 15.82 11.76 7.03
CA HIS A 283 14.39 11.84 6.68
C HIS A 283 13.46 11.18 7.71
N TRP A 284 13.99 10.57 8.78
CA TRP A 284 13.16 9.90 9.77
C TRP A 284 12.26 10.88 10.53
N ILE A 285 11.00 10.47 10.73
CA ILE A 285 10.01 11.17 11.57
C ILE A 285 10.17 10.66 13.01
N GLY A 286 11.09 11.28 13.74
CA GLY A 286 11.53 10.77 15.05
C GLY A 286 12.57 9.67 14.92
N GLY A 287 12.99 9.09 16.05
CA GLY A 287 14.15 8.19 16.12
C GLY A 287 15.51 8.86 15.85
N ASN A 288 15.51 10.16 15.53
CA ASN A 288 16.70 10.98 15.29
C ASN A 288 16.79 12.16 16.27
N GLY A 289 18.02 12.59 16.53
CA GLY A 289 18.28 13.85 17.24
C GLY A 289 17.72 13.93 18.67
N SER A 290 18.17 13.03 19.54
CA SER A 290 17.81 12.98 20.97
C SER A 290 18.11 14.26 21.77
N MET A 291 18.94 15.15 21.23
CA MET A 291 19.32 16.43 21.85
C MET A 291 18.42 17.61 21.42
N TYR A 292 17.44 17.40 20.54
CA TYR A 292 16.47 18.43 20.12
C TYR A 292 15.25 18.48 21.06
N PRO A 293 14.39 19.52 20.99
CA PRO A 293 13.26 19.69 21.92
C PRO A 293 12.30 18.51 22.03
N LEU A 294 12.06 17.78 20.93
CA LEU A 294 11.20 16.58 20.91
C LEU A 294 11.94 15.28 21.24
N GLN A 295 13.26 15.34 21.50
CA GLN A 295 14.11 14.22 21.93
C GLN A 295 14.07 12.98 21.02
N GLY A 296 13.69 13.15 19.76
CA GLY A 296 13.51 12.05 18.82
C GLY A 296 12.22 11.25 19.01
N GLU A 297 11.26 11.71 19.83
CA GLU A 297 9.99 11.02 20.01
C GLU A 297 9.14 11.06 18.72
N PRO A 298 8.85 9.91 18.09
CA PRO A 298 8.20 9.88 16.77
C PRO A 298 6.74 10.34 16.80
N ILE A 299 6.00 9.99 17.86
CA ILE A 299 4.60 10.40 18.02
C ILE A 299 4.51 11.93 18.18
N GLU A 300 5.33 12.52 19.05
CA GLU A 300 5.38 13.98 19.21
C GLU A 300 5.81 14.68 17.93
N LYS A 301 6.75 14.11 17.18
CA LYS A 301 7.17 14.64 15.88
C LYS A 301 6.03 14.63 14.87
N LEU A 302 5.25 13.55 14.82
CA LEU A 302 4.09 13.43 13.94
C LEU A 302 2.98 14.43 14.33
N ARG A 303 2.67 14.57 15.62
CA ARG A 303 1.76 15.60 16.15
C ARG A 303 2.22 17.01 15.74
N TRP A 304 3.51 17.30 15.86
CA TRP A 304 4.08 18.59 15.44
C TRP A 304 3.92 18.84 13.93
N ILE A 305 4.13 17.81 13.09
CA ILE A 305 3.96 17.89 11.63
C ILE A 305 2.51 18.23 11.23
N PHE A 306 1.51 17.77 11.96
CA PHE A 306 0.10 18.12 11.73
C PHE A 306 -0.39 19.32 12.54
N SER A 307 0.49 19.98 13.29
CA SER A 307 0.13 21.17 14.08
C SER A 307 0.15 22.45 13.24
N THR A 308 -0.42 23.52 13.77
CA THR A 308 -0.34 24.87 13.19
C THR A 308 1.10 25.40 13.07
N GLN A 309 2.05 24.80 13.79
CA GLN A 309 3.48 25.13 13.76
C GLN A 309 4.28 24.28 12.76
N SER A 310 3.61 23.45 11.95
CA SER A 310 4.27 22.58 10.99
C SER A 310 5.23 23.34 10.07
N PRO A 311 6.41 22.76 9.76
CA PRO A 311 7.29 23.33 8.74
C PRO A 311 6.67 23.23 7.34
N TYR A 312 5.64 22.41 7.16
CA TYR A 312 4.93 22.19 5.89
C TYR A 312 3.59 22.94 5.92
N PRO A 313 3.44 24.07 5.21
CA PRO A 313 2.24 24.90 5.29
C PRO A 313 0.94 24.18 4.95
N ASP A 314 0.99 23.23 4.03
CA ASP A 314 -0.13 22.40 3.56
C ASP A 314 -0.67 21.41 4.61
N LEU A 315 0.11 21.14 5.66
CA LEU A 315 -0.22 20.26 6.79
C LEU A 315 -0.72 21.01 8.04
N ARG A 316 -0.67 22.35 8.06
CA ARG A 316 -1.03 23.16 9.25
C ARG A 316 -2.52 23.19 9.57
N ASP A 317 -3.35 22.91 8.57
CA ASP A 317 -4.80 23.01 8.66
C ASP A 317 -5.46 21.67 8.99
N PHE A 318 -4.70 20.70 9.50
CA PHE A 318 -5.23 19.42 9.94
C PHE A 318 -5.50 19.41 11.45
N GLU A 319 -6.49 18.63 11.86
CA GLU A 319 -6.74 18.27 13.25
C GLU A 319 -6.72 16.75 13.41
N ILE A 320 -6.21 16.29 14.56
CA ILE A 320 -6.21 14.88 14.95
C ILE A 320 -7.62 14.55 15.47
N ILE A 321 -8.26 13.56 14.83
CA ILE A 321 -9.63 13.13 15.16
C ILE A 321 -9.68 11.78 15.87
N GLN A 322 -8.62 11.00 15.74
CA GLN A 322 -8.45 9.73 16.43
C GLN A 322 -6.96 9.53 16.64
N GLU A 323 -6.61 9.02 17.81
CA GLU A 323 -5.25 8.62 18.12
C GLU A 323 -5.28 7.45 19.07
N GLN A 324 -4.52 6.40 18.77
CA GLN A 324 -4.41 5.21 19.59
C GLN A 324 -3.00 4.67 19.49
N ASP A 325 -2.41 4.38 20.65
CA ASP A 325 -1.06 3.84 20.73
C ASP A 325 -1.08 2.37 21.16
N ASN A 326 0.04 1.68 20.94
CA ASN A 326 0.25 0.29 21.35
C ASN A 326 -0.73 -0.72 20.72
N ILE A 327 -1.14 -0.51 19.46
CA ILE A 327 -1.92 -1.50 18.72
C ILE A 327 -0.98 -2.63 18.31
N ALA A 328 -1.09 -3.78 18.97
CA ALA A 328 -0.26 -4.93 18.62
C ALA A 328 -0.49 -5.33 17.15
N TRP A 329 0.57 -5.63 16.40
CA TRP A 329 0.46 -6.22 15.07
C TRP A 329 1.46 -7.36 14.92
N ARG A 330 0.94 -8.56 14.66
CA ARG A 330 1.74 -9.77 14.61
C ARG A 330 2.14 -10.12 13.18
N ILE A 331 3.44 -10.31 12.98
CA ILE A 331 4.04 -10.72 11.73
C ILE A 331 4.84 -12.00 11.93
N ARG A 332 4.53 -13.04 11.15
CA ARG A 332 5.28 -14.30 11.17
C ARG A 332 6.41 -14.26 10.15
N LEU A 333 7.64 -14.55 10.59
CA LEU A 333 8.79 -14.70 9.70
C LEU A 333 8.93 -16.17 9.25
N HIS A 334 8.87 -17.12 10.19
CA HIS A 334 8.88 -18.57 9.93
C HIS A 334 8.39 -19.34 11.18
N ASN A 335 8.49 -20.68 11.21
CA ASN A 335 7.91 -21.50 12.31
C ASN A 335 8.47 -21.21 13.71
N ARG A 336 9.62 -20.56 13.78
CA ARG A 336 10.36 -20.32 15.03
C ARG A 336 10.64 -18.84 15.28
N SER A 337 10.07 -17.95 14.47
CA SER A 337 10.27 -16.52 14.63
C SER A 337 9.01 -15.74 14.25
N ILE A 338 8.59 -14.91 15.19
CA ILE A 338 7.45 -14.01 15.09
C ILE A 338 7.95 -12.66 15.58
N MET A 339 7.59 -11.62 14.85
CA MET A 339 7.77 -10.24 15.24
C MET A 339 6.42 -9.68 15.64
N GLN A 340 6.40 -8.90 16.71
CA GLN A 340 5.22 -8.16 17.14
C GLN A 340 5.58 -6.68 17.18
N TYR A 341 4.89 -5.91 16.35
CA TYR A 341 4.94 -4.47 16.37
C TYR A 341 3.90 -3.91 17.34
N ASN A 342 4.19 -2.73 17.88
CA ASN A 342 3.22 -1.90 18.57
C ASN A 342 3.02 -0.67 17.69
N LEU A 343 1.90 -0.64 16.96
CA LEU A 343 1.58 0.42 16.03
C LEU A 343 0.98 1.61 16.78
N HIS A 344 1.38 2.80 16.34
CA HIS A 344 0.68 4.04 16.62
C HIS A 344 -0.27 4.36 15.46
N LEU A 345 -1.56 4.49 15.77
CA LEU A 345 -2.62 4.92 14.86
C LEU A 345 -2.92 6.40 15.10
N MET A 346 -2.89 7.20 14.03
CA MET A 346 -3.34 8.59 14.02
C MET A 346 -4.23 8.82 12.80
N SER A 347 -5.43 9.35 13.03
CA SER A 347 -6.31 9.83 11.97
C SER A 347 -6.45 11.34 12.03
N VAL A 348 -6.33 12.00 10.88
CA VAL A 348 -6.40 13.46 10.75
C VAL A 348 -7.39 13.88 9.67
N ARG A 349 -8.03 15.05 9.86
CA ARG A 349 -8.86 15.69 8.83
C ARG A 349 -8.56 17.18 8.74
N ARG A 350 -8.92 17.83 7.63
CA ARG A 350 -8.80 19.29 7.52
C ARG A 350 -9.81 20.00 8.42
N ASN A 351 -9.35 21.00 9.16
CA ASN A 351 -10.17 21.89 9.97
C ASN A 351 -10.86 22.91 9.05
N ASN A 352 -12.06 22.57 8.57
CA ASN A 352 -12.79 23.41 7.63
C ASN A 352 -13.90 24.24 8.28
N GLY A 353 -13.96 24.31 9.62
CA GLY A 353 -15.04 24.98 10.36
C GLY A 353 -16.45 24.40 10.12
N LEU A 354 -16.56 23.38 9.27
CA LEU A 354 -17.76 22.60 9.04
C LEU A 354 -17.85 21.58 10.17
N SER A 355 -18.97 21.58 10.89
CA SER A 355 -19.34 20.47 11.77
C SER A 355 -19.67 19.26 10.90
N SER A 356 -18.67 18.62 10.31
CA SER A 356 -18.85 17.30 9.73
C SER A 356 -19.01 16.35 10.90
N THR A 357 -20.26 16.00 11.20
CA THR A 357 -20.59 14.86 12.05
C THR A 357 -20.00 13.61 11.40
N CYS A 358 -18.79 13.26 11.83
CA CYS A 358 -18.66 11.96 12.44
C CYS A 358 -19.53 11.98 13.71
#